data_AF-A0A1F6VIH6-F1
#
_entry.id   AF-A0A1F6VIH6-F1
#
_cell.length_a   1.000
_cell.length_b   1.000
_cell.length_c   1.000
_cell.angle_alpha   90.00
_cell.angle_beta   90.00
_cell.angle_gamma   90.00
#
_symmetry.space_group_name_H-M   'P 1'
#
loop_
_entity.id
_entity.type
_entity.pdbx_description
1 polymer ?
#
loop_
_entity_poly.entity_id
_entity_poly.type
_entity_poly.pdbx_seq_one_letter_code
_entity_poly.pdbx_strand_id
1 'polypeptide(L)'
;MSGKILKYFLWIIGAVIIGIFTSYGIWALGDLVFLKPVIYQSGLAETIAAGPKTPIYKISGTSSYYVRDKNKKLKLSAGAMVVGDIESGEIIFSRNKNIRYPIASVSKLITALVARDMIRDKDVIANAVEKTWAVYGHGGAVKSRENIEVADFLNPLLLQSSNKVAEILADTAGFAQFIRLMNDQTLALGMTATILEEPSGLSAQNKSTADDLFRLAIYLGNSRPDILKITLKNKEESLGRTWFNTSRFLSGYGYLGGKTGYTDAAKYTLLSIFEVKIGSERRNIAIILLQSSDRPGDVNRIINYLKDNIIYKKSLAVFPESFPQLLGEGSDPPPPPKETALVKLPIQSGPNKEESKEEIPCPKSYPEVADMSLFNVSRENSLRDYVPKNLISLSKNITNGLSFCLERETAEALSQMLKAASSDGLIMAVTSAYRAVKIQEGLYNNAGEKNSGEYLLIAAPEHSEHQLGTTVDLTGHSISYEKTTFFFEDSPEYAWLENNADKFGFVQSYPKGKENITGYQAEPWHWRYVGPEIAQKIKESGITIVEFLSDQSTEIGG
;
A
#
# COMPACT_ATOMS: atom_id res chain seq x y z
N MET A 1 -15.74 8.44 85.68
CA MET A 1 -16.75 8.61 84.61
C MET A 1 -17.63 7.37 84.58
N SER A 2 -18.93 7.53 84.83
CA SER A 2 -19.92 6.44 84.96
C SER A 2 -19.90 5.52 83.74
N GLY A 3 -19.95 4.20 83.95
CA GLY A 3 -19.98 3.19 82.88
C GLY A 3 -21.16 3.36 81.90
N LYS A 4 -22.17 4.16 82.25
CA LYS A 4 -23.22 4.60 81.31
C LYS A 4 -22.69 5.58 80.27
N ILE A 5 -21.82 6.53 80.65
CA ILE A 5 -21.23 7.52 79.73
C ILE A 5 -20.33 6.84 78.70
N LEU A 6 -19.55 5.83 79.12
CA LEU A 6 -18.71 5.05 78.20
C LEU A 6 -19.55 4.25 77.19
N LYS A 7 -20.70 3.70 77.61
CA LYS A 7 -21.64 3.03 76.70
C LYS A 7 -22.26 3.99 75.69
N TYR A 8 -22.64 5.20 76.10
CA TYR A 8 -23.14 6.22 75.17
C TYR A 8 -22.06 6.68 74.19
N PHE A 9 -20.83 6.85 74.67
CA PHE A 9 -19.70 7.24 73.82
C PHE A 9 -19.38 6.17 72.76
N LEU A 10 -19.40 4.88 73.15
CA LEU A 10 -19.22 3.76 72.22
C LEU A 10 -20.37 3.63 71.21
N TRP A 11 -21.61 3.92 71.62
CA TRP A 11 -22.76 3.95 70.71
C TRP A 11 -22.68 5.07 69.68
N ILE A 12 -22.23 6.27 70.09
CA ILE A 12 -22.05 7.41 69.19
C ILE A 12 -20.91 7.12 68.20
N ILE A 13 -19.79 6.57 68.67
CA ILE A 13 -18.69 6.17 67.78
C ILE A 13 -19.14 5.08 66.81
N GLY A 14 -19.90 4.08 67.27
CA GLY A 14 -20.46 3.04 66.41
C GLY A 14 -21.39 3.61 65.33
N ALA A 15 -22.26 4.55 65.69
CA ALA A 15 -23.16 5.21 64.75
C ALA A 15 -22.40 6.09 63.73
N VAL A 16 -21.34 6.77 64.15
CA VAL A 16 -20.48 7.58 63.26
C VAL A 16 -19.67 6.69 62.32
N ILE A 17 -19.12 5.57 62.79
CA ILE A 17 -18.41 4.60 61.95
C ILE A 17 -19.36 3.96 60.94
N ILE A 18 -20.57 3.54 61.35
CA ILE A 18 -21.59 3.01 60.43
C ILE A 18 -22.01 4.09 59.43
N GLY A 19 -22.19 5.35 59.86
CA GLY A 19 -22.48 6.48 58.98
C GLY A 19 -21.40 6.69 57.92
N ILE A 20 -20.12 6.68 58.31
CA ILE A 20 -18.97 6.82 57.41
C ILE A 20 -18.88 5.62 56.46
N PHE A 21 -19.14 4.39 56.92
CA PHE A 21 -19.15 3.21 56.05
C PHE A 21 -20.34 3.18 55.09
N THR A 22 -21.51 3.72 55.48
CA THR A 22 -22.67 3.85 54.59
C THR A 22 -22.49 4.98 53.57
N SER A 23 -21.83 6.09 53.93
CA SER A 23 -21.53 7.17 52.99
C SER A 23 -20.40 6.79 52.01
N TYR A 24 -19.38 6.06 52.47
CA TYR A 24 -18.38 5.44 51.59
C TYR A 24 -18.96 4.30 50.76
N GLY A 25 -19.91 3.53 51.28
CA GLY A 25 -20.59 2.47 50.53
C GLY A 25 -21.47 2.99 49.40
N ILE A 26 -22.13 4.15 49.60
CA ILE A 26 -22.95 4.80 48.57
C ILE A 26 -22.09 5.52 47.52
N TRP A 27 -20.93 6.06 47.90
CA TRP A 27 -19.94 6.57 46.93
C TRP A 27 -19.20 5.44 46.19
N ALA A 28 -18.85 4.34 46.87
CA ALA A 28 -18.26 3.17 46.24
C ALA A 28 -19.23 2.41 45.33
N LEU A 29 -20.55 2.50 45.57
CA LEU A 29 -21.58 2.00 44.66
C LEU A 29 -21.86 2.96 43.49
N GLY A 30 -21.73 4.27 43.68
CA GLY A 30 -21.74 5.26 42.60
C GLY A 30 -20.55 5.08 41.66
N ASP A 31 -19.36 4.86 42.22
CA ASP A 31 -18.14 4.58 41.46
C ASP A 31 -18.13 3.15 40.89
N LEU A 32 -18.80 2.16 41.49
CA LEU A 32 -18.98 0.83 40.86
C LEU A 32 -19.99 0.83 39.71
N VAL A 33 -20.92 1.79 39.67
CA VAL A 33 -21.87 1.96 38.56
C VAL A 33 -21.26 2.82 37.44
N PHE A 34 -20.22 3.60 37.71
CA PHE A 34 -19.46 4.39 36.72
C PHE A 34 -18.08 3.82 36.34
N LEU A 35 -17.62 2.76 37.00
CA LEU A 35 -16.44 1.98 36.62
C LEU A 35 -16.85 0.55 36.23
N LYS A 36 -17.80 0.44 35.28
CA LYS A 36 -17.63 -0.60 34.27
C LYS A 36 -16.64 -0.04 33.25
N PRO A 37 -15.39 -0.51 33.20
CA PRO A 37 -14.58 -0.23 32.03
C PRO A 37 -15.42 -0.67 30.85
N VAL A 38 -15.59 0.24 29.90
CA VAL A 38 -16.09 -0.06 28.57
C VAL A 38 -15.15 -1.11 28.01
N ILE A 39 -15.47 -2.38 28.25
CA ILE A 39 -14.93 -3.55 27.56
C ILE A 39 -15.55 -3.45 26.16
N TYR A 40 -15.00 -2.53 25.37
CA TYR A 40 -15.29 -2.35 23.96
C TYR A 40 -13.99 -2.21 23.15
N GLN A 41 -12.84 -2.59 23.74
CA GLN A 41 -11.55 -2.58 23.06
C GLN A 41 -10.80 -3.92 23.06
N SER A 42 -11.13 -4.86 23.95
CA SER A 42 -10.50 -6.19 23.90
C SER A 42 -11.17 -7.15 22.91
N GLY A 43 -12.43 -6.88 22.50
CA GLY A 43 -13.13 -7.69 21.50
C GLY A 43 -12.87 -7.30 20.05
N LEU A 44 -12.28 -6.12 19.80
CA LEU A 44 -11.98 -5.58 18.46
C LEU A 44 -10.57 -5.94 17.95
N ALA A 45 -9.65 -6.28 18.86
CA ALA A 45 -8.29 -6.68 18.50
C ALA A 45 -8.21 -8.16 18.05
N GLU A 46 -9.06 -9.03 18.58
CA GLU A 46 -9.16 -10.44 18.13
C GLU A 46 -9.99 -10.62 16.85
N THR A 47 -10.69 -9.57 16.40
CA THR A 47 -11.52 -9.61 15.18
C THR A 47 -10.72 -9.50 13.88
N ILE A 48 -9.44 -9.15 13.94
CA ILE A 48 -8.63 -8.81 12.77
C ILE A 48 -7.89 -10.05 12.28
N ALA A 49 -8.65 -10.95 11.66
CA ALA A 49 -8.10 -12.12 10.99
C ALA A 49 -7.37 -11.72 9.69
N ALA A 50 -6.05 -11.53 9.80
CA ALA A 50 -5.08 -11.33 8.72
C ALA A 50 -5.29 -10.07 7.86
N GLY A 51 -4.26 -9.21 7.82
CA GLY A 51 -4.17 -8.10 6.87
C GLY A 51 -4.31 -8.55 5.41
N PRO A 52 -4.47 -7.59 4.48
CA PRO A 52 -4.70 -7.88 3.07
C PRO A 52 -3.62 -8.81 2.53
N LYS A 53 -4.02 -9.99 2.01
CA LYS A 53 -3.09 -10.99 1.49
C LYS A 53 -2.47 -10.46 0.19
N THR A 54 -1.16 -10.23 0.20
CA THR A 54 -0.40 -9.77 -0.97
C THR A 54 -0.40 -10.83 -2.07
N PRO A 55 -0.75 -10.48 -3.32
CA PRO A 55 -0.70 -11.42 -4.44
C PRO A 55 0.74 -11.76 -4.85
N ILE A 56 1.07 -13.04 -4.92
CA ILE A 56 2.27 -13.54 -5.61
C ILE A 56 1.94 -13.61 -7.11
N TYR A 57 2.42 -12.65 -7.91
CA TYR A 57 2.29 -12.72 -9.37
C TYR A 57 3.39 -13.57 -9.99
N LYS A 58 3.04 -14.77 -10.44
CA LYS A 58 3.88 -15.53 -11.39
C LYS A 58 3.79 -14.85 -12.75
N ILE A 59 4.72 -13.95 -13.08
CA ILE A 59 4.85 -13.42 -14.44
C ILE A 59 5.35 -14.56 -15.34
N SER A 60 4.43 -15.17 -16.09
CA SER A 60 4.74 -16.26 -17.01
C SER A 60 5.21 -15.70 -18.36
N GLY A 61 6.52 -15.49 -18.50
CA GLY A 61 7.21 -15.25 -19.77
C GLY A 61 6.98 -13.87 -20.39
N THR A 62 7.98 -13.35 -21.11
CA THR A 62 7.87 -12.07 -21.83
C THR A 62 6.95 -12.26 -23.05
N SER A 63 5.66 -12.04 -22.89
CA SER A 63 4.77 -11.89 -24.05
C SER A 63 4.96 -10.50 -24.66
N SER A 64 4.63 -10.34 -25.94
CA SER A 64 4.60 -9.01 -26.56
C SER A 64 3.44 -8.89 -27.54
N TYR A 65 2.71 -7.78 -27.44
CA TYR A 65 1.62 -7.42 -28.34
C TYR A 65 2.07 -6.40 -29.38
N TYR A 66 1.69 -6.62 -30.64
CA TYR A 66 2.07 -5.76 -31.76
C TYR A 66 0.85 -5.31 -32.56
N VAL A 67 0.83 -4.04 -32.96
CA VAL A 67 -0.20 -3.49 -33.84
C VAL A 67 0.15 -3.83 -35.30
N ARG A 68 -0.77 -4.50 -36.02
CA ARG A 68 -0.62 -4.90 -37.43
C ARG A 68 -0.63 -3.68 -38.36
N ASP A 69 -1.69 -2.87 -38.29
CA ASP A 69 -1.83 -1.63 -39.03
C ASP A 69 -1.87 -0.43 -38.07
N LYS A 70 -0.78 0.33 -38.03
CA LYS A 70 -0.67 1.55 -37.20
C LYS A 70 -1.57 2.68 -37.69
N ASN A 71 -2.05 2.65 -38.93
CA ASN A 71 -2.92 3.67 -39.50
C ASN A 71 -4.41 3.42 -39.19
N LYS A 72 -4.79 2.20 -38.81
CA LYS A 72 -6.16 1.88 -38.37
C LYS A 72 -6.45 2.58 -37.03
N LYS A 73 -7.11 3.74 -37.09
CA LYS A 73 -7.47 4.54 -35.92
C LYS A 73 -8.64 3.93 -35.16
N LEU A 74 -8.45 3.67 -33.87
CA LEU A 74 -9.52 3.26 -32.95
C LEU A 74 -10.23 4.51 -32.38
N LYS A 75 -11.40 4.83 -32.92
CA LYS A 75 -12.24 5.93 -32.43
C LYS A 75 -13.10 5.45 -31.26
N LEU A 76 -12.91 6.05 -30.10
CA LEU A 76 -13.60 5.71 -28.85
C LEU A 76 -14.05 6.99 -28.15
N SER A 77 -15.17 6.87 -27.45
CA SER A 77 -15.77 7.97 -26.69
C SER A 77 -15.14 8.17 -25.30
N ALA A 78 -14.51 7.14 -24.74
CA ALA A 78 -13.86 7.20 -23.44
C ALA A 78 -12.77 8.29 -23.35
N GLY A 79 -12.86 9.09 -22.28
CA GLY A 79 -11.88 10.12 -21.92
C GLY A 79 -10.56 9.54 -21.44
N ALA A 80 -10.58 8.42 -20.71
CA ALA A 80 -9.40 7.62 -20.37
C ALA A 80 -9.69 6.12 -20.49
N MET A 81 -8.65 5.35 -20.86
CA MET A 81 -8.76 3.90 -20.97
C MET A 81 -7.41 3.19 -20.82
N VAL A 82 -7.50 1.93 -20.40
CA VAL A 82 -6.44 0.93 -20.50
C VAL A 82 -7.05 -0.35 -21.07
N VAL A 83 -6.38 -0.93 -22.06
CA VAL A 83 -6.65 -2.28 -22.55
C VAL A 83 -5.37 -3.07 -22.37
N GLY A 84 -5.41 -4.08 -21.52
CA GLY A 84 -4.22 -4.79 -21.09
C GLY A 84 -4.49 -6.25 -20.78
N ASP A 85 -3.45 -7.05 -20.87
CA ASP A 85 -3.48 -8.47 -20.61
C ASP A 85 -3.19 -8.75 -19.13
N ILE A 86 -4.10 -9.44 -18.45
CA ILE A 86 -4.00 -9.60 -16.98
C ILE A 86 -2.98 -10.68 -16.56
N GLU A 87 -2.62 -11.59 -17.46
CA GLU A 87 -1.71 -12.70 -17.15
C GLU A 87 -0.26 -12.24 -17.22
N SER A 88 0.05 -11.40 -18.20
CA SER A 88 1.38 -10.81 -18.42
C SER A 88 1.57 -9.46 -17.75
N GLY A 89 0.47 -8.74 -17.46
CA GLY A 89 0.51 -7.35 -17.00
C GLY A 89 0.80 -6.34 -18.13
N GLU A 90 0.92 -6.79 -19.38
CA GLU A 90 1.24 -5.91 -20.51
C GLU A 90 0.04 -5.04 -20.90
N ILE A 91 0.23 -3.72 -20.97
CA ILE A 91 -0.75 -2.80 -21.54
C ILE A 91 -0.62 -2.82 -23.06
N ILE A 92 -1.64 -3.32 -23.75
CA ILE A 92 -1.68 -3.42 -25.22
C ILE A 92 -1.81 -2.02 -25.83
N PHE A 93 -2.75 -1.22 -25.33
CA PHE A 93 -2.85 0.21 -25.66
C PHE A 93 -3.64 0.96 -24.59
N SER A 94 -3.47 2.28 -24.55
CA SER A 94 -4.12 3.14 -23.55
C SER A 94 -4.35 4.56 -24.07
N ARG A 95 -5.16 5.32 -23.34
CA ARG A 95 -5.38 6.76 -23.54
C ARG A 95 -5.53 7.41 -22.17
N ASN A 96 -4.80 8.50 -21.91
CA ASN A 96 -4.94 9.29 -20.69
C ASN A 96 -4.91 8.45 -19.40
N LYS A 97 -4.12 7.36 -19.40
CA LYS A 97 -4.25 6.29 -18.39
C LYS A 97 -4.02 6.73 -16.95
N ASN A 98 -3.27 7.81 -16.75
CA ASN A 98 -2.91 8.38 -15.45
C ASN A 98 -3.82 9.55 -15.00
N ILE A 99 -4.82 9.95 -15.80
CA ILE A 99 -5.74 11.02 -15.41
C ILE A 99 -6.75 10.47 -14.41
N ARG A 100 -6.94 11.20 -13.30
CA ARG A 100 -7.92 10.85 -12.27
C ARG A 100 -9.32 11.26 -12.72
N TYR A 101 -10.25 10.31 -12.71
CA TYR A 101 -11.68 10.56 -12.93
C TYR A 101 -12.51 9.90 -11.83
N PRO A 102 -13.71 10.43 -11.55
CA PRO A 102 -14.67 9.72 -10.72
C PRO A 102 -14.97 8.35 -11.33
N ILE A 103 -14.95 7.29 -10.52
CA ILE A 103 -15.07 5.90 -11.02
C ILE A 103 -16.45 5.28 -10.87
N ALA A 104 -17.37 6.00 -10.23
CA ALA A 104 -18.72 5.53 -9.92
C ALA A 104 -18.69 4.15 -9.23
N SER A 105 -19.70 3.32 -9.52
CA SER A 105 -19.85 1.98 -8.92
C SER A 105 -18.74 0.97 -9.21
N VAL A 106 -17.71 1.30 -10.00
CA VAL A 106 -16.48 0.49 -10.05
C VAL A 106 -15.84 0.40 -8.66
N SER A 107 -16.02 1.43 -7.81
CA SER A 107 -15.59 1.42 -6.40
C SER A 107 -16.04 0.17 -5.63
N LYS A 108 -17.20 -0.41 -5.98
CA LYS A 108 -17.76 -1.57 -5.30
C LYS A 108 -16.96 -2.86 -5.46
N LEU A 109 -16.07 -2.93 -6.46
CA LEU A 109 -15.11 -4.04 -6.55
C LEU A 109 -14.10 -3.99 -5.39
N ILE A 110 -13.70 -2.80 -4.97
CA ILE A 110 -12.80 -2.57 -3.83
C ILE A 110 -13.55 -2.80 -2.53
N THR A 111 -14.80 -2.32 -2.42
CA THR A 111 -15.70 -2.62 -1.30
C THR A 111 -15.90 -4.12 -1.11
N ALA A 112 -16.14 -4.87 -2.21
CA ALA A 112 -16.31 -6.31 -2.16
C ALA A 112 -15.02 -7.02 -1.70
N LEU A 113 -13.87 -6.51 -2.14
CA LEU A 113 -12.57 -7.03 -1.75
C LEU A 113 -12.33 -6.87 -0.24
N VAL A 114 -12.46 -5.65 0.28
CA VAL A 114 -12.28 -5.35 1.70
C VAL A 114 -13.29 -6.08 2.56
N ALA A 115 -14.58 -6.04 2.21
CA ALA A 115 -15.63 -6.71 2.98
C ALA A 115 -15.33 -8.21 3.12
N ARG A 116 -14.91 -8.85 2.01
CA ARG A 116 -14.64 -10.30 2.01
C ARG A 116 -13.44 -10.70 2.85
N ASP A 117 -12.42 -9.87 2.90
CA ASP A 117 -11.18 -10.22 3.59
C ASP A 117 -11.25 -9.93 5.08
N MET A 118 -11.99 -8.88 5.45
CA MET A 118 -11.94 -8.30 6.79
C MET A 118 -13.15 -8.61 7.65
N ILE A 119 -14.34 -8.81 7.05
CA ILE A 119 -15.53 -9.14 7.82
C ILE A 119 -15.58 -10.66 7.98
N ARG A 120 -15.05 -11.17 9.10
CA ARG A 120 -15.14 -12.60 9.46
C ARG A 120 -15.88 -12.85 10.77
N ASP A 121 -16.17 -11.78 11.49
CA ASP A 121 -16.89 -11.81 12.75
C ASP A 121 -18.37 -12.09 12.50
N LYS A 122 -18.89 -13.10 13.18
CA LYS A 122 -20.29 -13.52 13.09
C LYS A 122 -21.24 -12.44 13.62
N ASP A 123 -20.84 -11.66 14.62
CA ASP A 123 -21.66 -10.58 15.19
C ASP A 123 -21.74 -9.38 14.24
N VAL A 124 -20.62 -9.04 13.58
CA VAL A 124 -20.59 -8.03 12.51
C VAL A 124 -21.48 -8.46 11.35
N ILE A 125 -21.42 -9.74 10.96
CA ILE A 125 -22.31 -10.28 9.93
C ILE A 125 -23.77 -10.21 10.37
N ALA A 126 -24.09 -10.64 11.59
CA ALA A 126 -25.46 -10.63 12.11
C ALA A 126 -26.07 -9.21 12.14
N ASN A 127 -25.29 -8.21 12.57
CA ASN A 127 -25.71 -6.81 12.55
C ASN A 127 -25.95 -6.31 11.11
N ALA A 128 -25.08 -6.67 10.17
CA ALA A 128 -25.28 -6.32 8.76
C ALA A 128 -26.55 -6.97 8.19
N VAL A 129 -26.86 -8.20 8.59
CA VAL A 129 -28.11 -8.90 8.22
C VAL A 129 -29.31 -8.11 8.73
N GLU A 130 -29.33 -7.74 10.02
CA GLU A 130 -30.42 -6.98 10.64
C GLU A 130 -30.67 -5.65 9.92
N LYS A 131 -29.62 -4.85 9.71
CA LYS A 131 -29.72 -3.58 8.97
C LYS A 131 -30.22 -3.78 7.54
N THR A 132 -29.80 -4.85 6.88
CA THR A 132 -30.24 -5.14 5.50
C THR A 132 -31.72 -5.53 5.46
N TRP A 133 -32.21 -6.30 6.43
CA TRP A 133 -33.62 -6.61 6.55
C TRP A 133 -34.48 -5.41 6.91
N ALA A 134 -33.99 -4.48 7.74
CA ALA A 134 -34.69 -3.23 8.01
C ALA A 134 -34.91 -2.40 6.73
N VAL A 135 -33.99 -2.48 5.76
CA VAL A 135 -34.08 -1.76 4.49
C VAL A 135 -34.94 -2.50 3.46
N TYR A 136 -34.76 -3.81 3.31
CA TYR A 136 -35.33 -4.58 2.18
C TYR A 136 -36.43 -5.56 2.57
N GLY A 137 -36.72 -5.73 3.86
CA GLY A 137 -37.67 -6.72 4.38
C GLY A 137 -37.17 -8.17 4.30
N HIS A 138 -37.96 -9.09 4.85
CA HIS A 138 -37.74 -10.53 4.73
C HIS A 138 -38.51 -11.06 3.51
N GLY A 139 -37.82 -11.71 2.57
CA GLY A 139 -38.45 -12.48 1.50
C GLY A 139 -38.16 -13.96 1.65
N GLY A 140 -39.11 -14.81 1.26
CA GLY A 140 -38.91 -16.26 1.08
C GLY A 140 -38.45 -17.06 2.31
N ALA A 141 -38.06 -18.31 2.08
CA ALA A 141 -37.49 -19.20 3.09
C ALA A 141 -36.02 -18.82 3.34
N VAL A 142 -35.79 -18.01 4.37
CA VAL A 142 -34.44 -17.52 4.71
C VAL A 142 -33.60 -18.68 5.23
N LYS A 143 -32.32 -18.77 4.81
CA LYS A 143 -31.30 -19.50 5.59
C LYS A 143 -31.40 -19.06 7.05
N SER A 144 -31.27 -19.98 8.01
CA SER A 144 -31.18 -19.63 9.43
C SER A 144 -30.19 -18.48 9.62
N ARG A 145 -30.50 -17.52 10.51
CA ARG A 145 -29.65 -16.35 10.87
C ARG A 145 -28.18 -16.72 11.06
N GLU A 146 -27.92 -17.95 11.51
CA GLU A 146 -26.61 -18.50 11.82
C GLU A 146 -25.77 -18.92 10.59
N ASN A 147 -26.36 -18.96 9.39
CA ASN A 147 -25.74 -19.49 8.17
C ASN A 147 -25.55 -18.44 7.05
N ILE A 148 -25.63 -17.14 7.39
CA ILE A 148 -25.38 -16.05 6.44
C ILE A 148 -23.90 -15.68 6.48
N GLU A 149 -23.29 -15.50 5.31
CA GLU A 149 -21.88 -15.11 5.16
C GLU A 149 -21.76 -13.75 4.47
N VAL A 150 -20.58 -13.11 4.54
CA VAL A 150 -20.31 -11.86 3.79
C VAL A 150 -20.58 -12.03 2.29
N ALA A 151 -20.31 -13.21 1.74
CA ALA A 151 -20.58 -13.54 0.34
C ALA A 151 -22.05 -13.30 -0.05
N ASP A 152 -23.00 -13.47 0.88
CA ASP A 152 -24.42 -13.22 0.64
C ASP A 152 -24.71 -11.73 0.38
N PHE A 153 -23.95 -10.81 0.98
CA PHE A 153 -24.05 -9.35 0.74
C PHE A 153 -23.33 -8.92 -0.54
N LEU A 154 -22.31 -9.66 -0.98
CA LEU A 154 -21.60 -9.35 -2.21
C LEU A 154 -22.50 -9.50 -3.45
N ASN A 155 -23.55 -10.33 -3.38
CA ASN A 155 -24.49 -10.52 -4.48
C ASN A 155 -25.28 -9.23 -4.81
N PRO A 156 -26.07 -8.63 -3.90
CA PRO A 156 -26.72 -7.35 -4.18
C PRO A 156 -25.73 -6.23 -4.48
N LEU A 157 -24.56 -6.22 -3.84
CA LEU A 157 -23.50 -5.24 -4.08
C LEU A 157 -23.01 -5.27 -5.54
N LEU A 158 -22.74 -6.46 -6.08
CA LEU A 158 -22.08 -6.61 -7.39
C LEU A 158 -23.06 -6.83 -8.55
N LEU A 159 -24.17 -7.55 -8.35
CA LEU A 159 -25.17 -7.85 -9.38
C LEU A 159 -26.09 -6.64 -9.68
N GLN A 160 -26.57 -6.00 -8.63
CA GLN A 160 -27.50 -4.85 -8.72
C GLN A 160 -26.86 -3.53 -8.33
N SER A 161 -25.56 -3.52 -8.01
CA SER A 161 -24.85 -2.28 -7.70
C SER A 161 -25.43 -1.55 -6.48
N SER A 162 -25.97 -2.28 -5.50
CA SER A 162 -26.66 -1.66 -4.36
C SER A 162 -25.74 -0.74 -3.55
N ASN A 163 -26.08 0.55 -3.51
CA ASN A 163 -25.38 1.53 -2.67
C ASN A 163 -25.65 1.25 -1.18
N LYS A 164 -26.88 0.84 -0.86
CA LYS A 164 -27.30 0.63 0.52
C LYS A 164 -26.58 -0.53 1.18
N VAL A 165 -26.31 -1.60 0.42
CA VAL A 165 -25.48 -2.70 0.92
C VAL A 165 -24.03 -2.27 1.11
N ALA A 166 -23.49 -1.40 0.24
CA ALA A 166 -22.14 -0.86 0.43
C ALA A 166 -22.06 -0.03 1.73
N GLU A 167 -23.03 0.83 1.98
CA GLU A 167 -23.15 1.60 3.25
C GLU A 167 -23.27 0.67 4.46
N ILE A 168 -24.16 -0.33 4.41
CA ILE A 168 -24.36 -1.26 5.52
C ILE A 168 -23.08 -2.03 5.86
N LEU A 169 -22.35 -2.50 4.85
CA LEU A 169 -21.06 -3.18 5.07
C LEU A 169 -20.05 -2.25 5.75
N ALA A 170 -19.97 -0.99 5.31
CA ALA A 170 -19.07 -0.01 5.91
C ALA A 170 -19.49 0.38 7.33
N ASP A 171 -20.77 0.68 7.56
CA ASP A 171 -21.30 1.08 8.86
C ASP A 171 -21.11 -0.01 9.91
N THR A 172 -21.33 -1.27 9.53
CA THR A 172 -21.26 -2.39 10.47
C THR A 172 -19.82 -2.78 10.82
N ALA A 173 -18.87 -2.54 9.92
CA ALA A 173 -17.44 -2.67 10.20
C ALA A 173 -16.81 -1.37 10.77
N GLY A 174 -17.61 -0.33 11.02
CA GLY A 174 -17.15 1.01 11.39
C GLY A 174 -16.78 1.84 10.16
N PHE A 175 -17.64 2.79 9.79
CA PHE A 175 -17.57 3.50 8.50
C PHE A 175 -16.18 4.09 8.21
N ALA A 176 -15.64 4.92 9.11
CA ALA A 176 -14.34 5.56 8.91
C ALA A 176 -13.20 4.53 8.79
N GLN A 177 -13.25 3.45 9.56
CA GLN A 177 -12.27 2.37 9.48
C GLN A 177 -12.39 1.63 8.14
N PHE A 178 -13.61 1.31 7.71
CA PHE A 178 -13.84 0.65 6.43
C PHE A 178 -13.32 1.47 5.25
N ILE A 179 -13.51 2.80 5.26
CA ILE A 179 -12.96 3.69 4.22
C ILE A 179 -11.43 3.73 4.26
N ARG A 180 -10.79 3.77 5.44
CA ARG A 180 -9.33 3.64 5.55
C ARG A 180 -8.86 2.34 4.90
N LEU A 181 -9.47 1.22 5.27
CA LEU A 181 -9.14 -0.10 4.74
C LEU A 181 -9.34 -0.21 3.23
N MET A 182 -10.36 0.46 2.67
CA MET A 182 -10.51 0.57 1.22
C MET A 182 -9.33 1.29 0.57
N ASN A 183 -8.88 2.41 1.12
CA ASN A 183 -7.73 3.13 0.60
C ASN A 183 -6.43 2.32 0.82
N ASP A 184 -6.25 1.70 1.98
CA ASP A 184 -5.10 0.83 2.27
C ASP A 184 -5.03 -0.34 1.28
N GLN A 185 -6.17 -0.97 0.99
CA GLN A 185 -6.27 -2.01 -0.03
C GLN A 185 -5.90 -1.49 -1.42
N THR A 186 -6.28 -0.26 -1.79
CA THR A 186 -5.85 0.32 -3.07
C THR A 186 -4.35 0.59 -3.09
N LEU A 187 -3.78 1.09 -2.00
CA LEU A 187 -2.34 1.34 -1.87
C LEU A 187 -1.54 0.04 -1.95
N ALA A 188 -2.00 -1.03 -1.28
CA ALA A 188 -1.39 -2.37 -1.33
C ALA A 188 -1.39 -2.97 -2.75
N LEU A 189 -2.37 -2.60 -3.59
CA LEU A 189 -2.42 -2.99 -5.01
C LEU A 189 -1.60 -2.06 -5.93
N GLY A 190 -0.87 -1.10 -5.37
CA GLY A 190 -0.10 -0.10 -6.12
C GLY A 190 -0.97 0.97 -6.80
N MET A 191 -2.24 1.11 -6.41
CA MET A 191 -3.19 2.08 -6.95
C MET A 191 -3.03 3.45 -6.28
N THR A 192 -1.82 4.00 -6.35
CA THR A 192 -1.41 5.20 -5.59
C THR A 192 -2.12 6.50 -6.01
N ALA A 193 -2.83 6.49 -7.13
CA ALA A 193 -3.61 7.62 -7.60
C ALA A 193 -5.11 7.50 -7.28
N THR A 194 -5.49 6.46 -6.54
CA THR A 194 -6.87 6.19 -6.14
C THR A 194 -7.17 6.82 -4.79
N ILE A 195 -8.34 7.45 -4.69
CA ILE A 195 -8.87 8.04 -3.47
C ILE A 195 -10.34 7.63 -3.37
N LEU A 196 -10.73 7.08 -2.22
CA LEU A 196 -12.10 6.66 -1.93
C LEU A 196 -12.56 7.34 -0.64
N GLU A 197 -13.65 8.09 -0.70
CA GLU A 197 -14.26 8.73 0.47
C GLU A 197 -15.45 7.94 1.02
N GLU A 198 -16.04 7.06 0.20
CA GLU A 198 -17.22 6.29 0.55
C GLU A 198 -17.29 4.95 -0.22
N PRO A 199 -18.10 3.96 0.20
CA PRO A 199 -17.97 2.57 -0.26
C PRO A 199 -18.75 2.24 -1.53
N SER A 200 -19.54 3.18 -2.06
CA SER A 200 -20.48 2.92 -3.16
C SER A 200 -20.03 3.49 -4.50
N GLY A 201 -19.24 4.56 -4.50
CA GLY A 201 -18.91 5.34 -5.70
C GLY A 201 -19.98 6.36 -6.10
N LEU A 202 -20.85 6.78 -5.18
CA LEU A 202 -21.74 7.93 -5.38
C LEU A 202 -20.96 9.25 -5.34
N SER A 203 -19.92 9.35 -4.51
CA SER A 203 -19.12 10.56 -4.39
C SER A 203 -18.35 10.81 -5.68
N ALA A 204 -18.36 12.06 -6.15
CA ALA A 204 -17.50 12.48 -7.24
C ALA A 204 -16.01 12.48 -6.85
N GLN A 205 -15.69 12.39 -5.56
CA GLN A 205 -14.32 12.31 -5.06
C GLN A 205 -13.76 10.89 -5.03
N ASN A 206 -14.61 9.86 -5.16
CA ASN A 206 -14.15 8.50 -5.45
C ASN A 206 -13.52 8.47 -6.84
N LYS A 207 -12.22 8.74 -6.87
CA LYS A 207 -11.43 8.98 -8.08
C LYS A 207 -10.33 7.95 -8.19
N SER A 208 -10.06 7.51 -9.41
CA SER A 208 -8.94 6.63 -9.74
C SER A 208 -8.49 6.91 -11.15
N THR A 209 -7.44 6.22 -11.59
CA THR A 209 -6.91 6.27 -12.94
C THR A 209 -7.18 4.96 -13.66
N ALA A 210 -7.10 4.95 -14.99
CA ALA A 210 -7.27 3.71 -15.73
C ALA A 210 -6.10 2.73 -15.48
N ASP A 211 -4.90 3.24 -15.14
CA ASP A 211 -3.73 2.45 -14.74
C ASP A 211 -3.96 1.73 -13.40
N ASP A 212 -4.42 2.47 -12.39
CA ASP A 212 -4.74 1.92 -11.06
C ASP A 212 -5.82 0.84 -11.17
N LEU A 213 -6.90 1.11 -11.89
CA LEU A 213 -7.96 0.13 -12.11
C LEU A 213 -7.48 -1.10 -12.90
N PHE A 214 -6.44 -0.98 -13.73
CA PHE A 214 -5.85 -2.14 -14.41
C PHE A 214 -5.09 -3.04 -13.42
N ARG A 215 -4.42 -2.47 -12.42
CA ARG A 215 -3.80 -3.24 -11.31
C ARG A 215 -4.87 -4.01 -10.52
N LEU A 216 -5.99 -3.35 -10.22
CA LEU A 216 -7.14 -4.01 -9.62
C LEU A 216 -7.66 -5.16 -10.50
N ALA A 217 -7.77 -4.96 -11.81
CA ALA A 217 -8.21 -6.00 -12.74
C ALA A 217 -7.27 -7.21 -12.76
N ILE A 218 -5.95 -6.97 -12.77
CA ILE A 218 -4.91 -8.02 -12.66
C ILE A 218 -5.10 -8.82 -11.36
N TYR A 219 -5.25 -8.14 -10.22
CA TYR A 219 -5.48 -8.78 -8.93
C TYR A 219 -6.78 -9.60 -8.88
N LEU A 220 -7.88 -9.02 -9.33
CA LEU A 220 -9.17 -9.70 -9.38
C LEU A 220 -9.13 -10.94 -10.29
N GLY A 221 -8.45 -10.86 -11.43
CA GLY A 221 -8.34 -11.98 -12.36
C GLY A 221 -7.48 -13.12 -11.83
N ASN A 222 -6.32 -12.80 -11.26
CA ASN A 222 -5.31 -13.81 -10.90
C ASN A 222 -5.46 -14.32 -9.48
N SER A 223 -5.88 -13.47 -8.55
CA SER A 223 -5.87 -13.77 -7.11
C SER A 223 -7.26 -13.79 -6.50
N ARG A 224 -8.22 -13.08 -7.08
CA ARG A 224 -9.60 -13.00 -6.58
C ARG A 224 -10.69 -13.32 -7.61
N PRO A 225 -10.57 -14.43 -8.35
CA PRO A 225 -11.57 -14.81 -9.35
C PRO A 225 -12.93 -15.09 -8.72
N ASP A 226 -12.97 -15.41 -7.42
CA ASP A 226 -14.18 -15.55 -6.61
C ASP A 226 -15.08 -14.29 -6.60
N ILE A 227 -14.50 -13.08 -6.62
CA ILE A 227 -15.26 -11.83 -6.71
C ILE A 227 -15.83 -11.66 -8.12
N LEU A 228 -15.01 -11.92 -9.15
CA LEU A 228 -15.45 -11.83 -10.54
C LEU A 228 -16.54 -12.85 -10.88
N LYS A 229 -16.45 -14.07 -10.33
CA LYS A 229 -17.47 -15.12 -10.50
C LYS A 229 -18.86 -14.69 -10.04
N ILE A 230 -18.97 -13.84 -9.01
CA ILE A 230 -20.26 -13.28 -8.60
C ILE A 230 -20.84 -12.46 -9.77
N THR A 231 -20.03 -11.61 -10.40
CA THR A 231 -20.45 -10.73 -11.50
C THR A 231 -20.83 -11.47 -12.80
N LEU A 232 -20.57 -12.78 -12.88
CA LEU A 232 -20.95 -13.65 -14.00
C LEU A 232 -22.32 -14.32 -13.82
N LYS A 233 -22.88 -14.32 -12.60
CA LYS A 233 -24.17 -14.95 -12.35
C LYS A 233 -25.28 -14.15 -13.02
N ASN A 234 -26.22 -14.81 -13.69
CA ASN A 234 -27.42 -14.14 -14.23
C ASN A 234 -28.33 -13.64 -13.10
N LYS A 235 -28.44 -14.45 -12.04
CA LYS A 235 -29.14 -14.15 -10.81
C LYS A 235 -28.54 -14.95 -9.65
N GLU A 236 -28.79 -14.51 -8.43
CA GLU A 236 -28.45 -15.24 -7.21
C GLU A 236 -29.52 -15.01 -6.14
N GLU A 237 -29.86 -16.04 -5.37
CA GLU A 237 -30.69 -15.90 -4.18
C GLU A 237 -29.82 -15.73 -2.93
N SER A 238 -30.01 -14.63 -2.21
CA SER A 238 -29.33 -14.36 -0.93
C SER A 238 -30.12 -13.35 -0.13
N LEU A 239 -29.98 -13.40 1.20
CA LEU A 239 -30.70 -12.52 2.13
C LEU A 239 -32.24 -12.58 1.93
N GLY A 240 -32.76 -13.75 1.55
CA GLY A 240 -34.19 -13.99 1.33
C GLY A 240 -34.75 -13.41 0.01
N ARG A 241 -33.89 -12.97 -0.92
CA ARG A 241 -34.33 -12.33 -2.17
C ARG A 241 -33.52 -12.81 -3.36
N THR A 242 -34.13 -12.79 -4.54
CA THR A 242 -33.43 -13.01 -5.80
C THR A 242 -32.88 -11.69 -6.35
N TRP A 243 -31.57 -11.65 -6.57
CA TRP A 243 -30.85 -10.53 -7.15
C TRP A 243 -30.51 -10.84 -8.60
N PHE A 244 -30.96 -10.01 -9.52
CA PHE A 244 -30.70 -10.14 -10.95
C PHE A 244 -29.51 -9.29 -11.37
N ASN A 245 -28.65 -9.82 -12.22
CA ASN A 245 -27.50 -9.10 -12.73
C ASN A 245 -27.92 -8.09 -13.80
N THR A 246 -27.42 -6.87 -13.67
CA THR A 246 -27.71 -5.74 -14.56
C THR A 246 -26.70 -5.57 -15.69
N SER A 247 -25.65 -6.40 -15.73
CA SER A 247 -24.61 -6.32 -16.74
C SER A 247 -25.12 -6.74 -18.11
N ARG A 248 -24.92 -5.87 -19.11
CA ARG A 248 -25.25 -6.13 -20.52
C ARG A 248 -24.24 -7.02 -21.24
N PHE A 249 -23.14 -7.41 -20.57
CA PHE A 249 -22.04 -8.16 -21.16
C PHE A 249 -22.11 -9.67 -20.91
N LEU A 250 -23.05 -10.15 -20.09
CA LEU A 250 -23.16 -11.56 -19.70
C LEU A 250 -23.27 -12.55 -20.87
N SER A 251 -23.94 -12.14 -21.95
CA SER A 251 -24.24 -13.01 -23.09
C SER A 251 -23.35 -12.75 -24.31
N GLY A 252 -22.22 -12.04 -24.17
CA GLY A 252 -21.38 -11.67 -25.30
C GLY A 252 -19.89 -11.53 -25.01
N TYR A 253 -19.11 -11.49 -26.09
CA TYR A 253 -17.71 -11.02 -26.11
C TYR A 253 -16.67 -11.79 -25.27
N GLY A 254 -17.01 -12.95 -24.72
CA GLY A 254 -16.12 -13.68 -23.81
C GLY A 254 -16.01 -13.04 -22.43
N TYR A 255 -17.05 -12.37 -21.95
CA TYR A 255 -17.04 -11.70 -20.64
C TYR A 255 -16.69 -12.66 -19.49
N LEU A 256 -15.64 -12.32 -18.72
CA LEU A 256 -15.13 -13.07 -17.57
C LEU A 256 -15.43 -12.41 -16.22
N GLY A 257 -16.14 -11.28 -16.24
CA GLY A 257 -16.58 -10.57 -15.05
C GLY A 257 -16.06 -9.13 -14.97
N GLY A 258 -16.56 -8.41 -13.98
CA GLY A 258 -16.22 -7.01 -13.75
C GLY A 258 -17.40 -6.17 -13.29
N LYS A 259 -17.23 -4.85 -13.37
CA LYS A 259 -18.22 -3.89 -12.89
C LYS A 259 -18.36 -2.68 -13.80
N THR A 260 -19.61 -2.28 -13.96
CA THR A 260 -20.02 -1.04 -14.62
C THR A 260 -20.40 0.02 -13.59
N GLY A 261 -20.19 1.29 -13.92
CA GLY A 261 -20.68 2.43 -13.15
C GLY A 261 -21.24 3.56 -14.02
N TYR A 262 -22.05 4.41 -13.41
CA TYR A 262 -22.48 5.69 -13.97
C TYR A 262 -22.80 6.67 -12.84
N THR A 263 -22.30 7.89 -12.95
CA THR A 263 -22.81 9.10 -12.28
C THR A 263 -22.65 10.27 -13.25
N ASP A 264 -23.32 11.39 -13.03
CA ASP A 264 -23.19 12.54 -13.94
C ASP A 264 -21.76 13.08 -14.00
N ALA A 265 -21.02 12.98 -12.89
CA ALA A 265 -19.61 13.36 -12.80
C ALA A 265 -18.67 12.33 -13.45
N ALA A 266 -18.95 11.03 -13.33
CA ALA A 266 -18.11 9.95 -13.86
C ALA A 266 -18.38 9.62 -15.35
N LYS A 267 -19.58 9.97 -15.84
CA LYS A 267 -20.19 9.36 -17.04
C LYS A 267 -20.15 7.84 -16.96
N TYR A 268 -20.12 7.12 -18.08
CA TYR A 268 -20.05 5.66 -18.04
C TYR A 268 -18.63 5.17 -17.73
N THR A 269 -18.52 4.31 -16.71
CA THR A 269 -17.26 3.67 -16.32
C THR A 269 -17.34 2.15 -16.46
N LEU A 270 -16.18 1.50 -16.66
CA LEU A 270 -16.05 0.06 -16.80
C LEU A 270 -14.70 -0.40 -16.23
N LEU A 271 -14.73 -1.48 -15.46
CA LEU A 271 -13.59 -2.39 -15.27
C LEU A 271 -14.11 -3.79 -15.54
N SER A 272 -13.69 -4.41 -16.64
CA SER A 272 -14.15 -5.75 -17.01
C SER A 272 -13.08 -6.54 -17.72
N ILE A 273 -13.12 -7.86 -17.51
CA ILE A 273 -12.20 -8.82 -18.13
C ILE A 273 -12.95 -9.60 -19.20
N PHE A 274 -12.31 -9.78 -20.36
CA PHE A 274 -12.84 -10.50 -21.49
C PHE A 274 -11.82 -11.50 -22.01
N GLU A 275 -12.25 -12.72 -22.28
CA GLU A 275 -11.48 -13.67 -23.07
C GLU A 275 -11.57 -13.26 -24.55
N VAL A 276 -10.45 -12.82 -25.11
CA VAL A 276 -10.36 -12.37 -26.51
C VAL A 276 -9.44 -13.30 -27.28
N LYS A 277 -9.92 -13.81 -28.42
CA LYS A 277 -9.08 -14.55 -29.37
C LYS A 277 -8.22 -13.57 -30.18
N ILE A 278 -6.91 -13.57 -29.94
CA ILE A 278 -5.93 -12.74 -30.65
C ILE A 278 -5.00 -13.69 -31.44
N GLY A 279 -5.18 -13.74 -32.76
CA GLY A 279 -4.53 -14.77 -33.59
C GLY A 279 -5.06 -16.17 -33.26
N SER A 280 -4.16 -17.11 -32.93
CA SER A 280 -4.49 -18.47 -32.51
C SER A 280 -4.81 -18.60 -31.02
N GLU A 281 -4.40 -17.62 -30.21
CA GLU A 281 -4.43 -17.69 -28.75
C GLU A 281 -5.67 -17.00 -28.16
N ARG A 282 -6.15 -17.52 -27.03
CA ARG A 282 -7.17 -16.87 -26.20
C ARG A 282 -6.47 -16.20 -25.03
N ARG A 283 -6.71 -14.90 -24.84
CA ARG A 283 -6.06 -14.10 -23.80
C ARG A 283 -7.10 -13.39 -22.95
N ASN A 284 -6.81 -13.26 -21.66
CA ASN A 284 -7.68 -12.60 -20.69
C ASN A 284 -7.33 -11.10 -20.65
N ILE A 285 -8.14 -10.30 -21.34
CA ILE A 285 -7.91 -8.88 -21.54
C ILE A 285 -8.82 -8.06 -20.63
N ALA A 286 -8.23 -7.25 -19.77
CA ALA A 286 -8.95 -6.23 -19.03
C ALA A 286 -9.17 -5.00 -19.93
N ILE A 287 -10.41 -4.51 -19.92
CA ILE A 287 -10.83 -3.25 -20.56
C ILE A 287 -11.32 -2.31 -19.46
N ILE A 288 -10.60 -1.21 -19.28
CA ILE A 288 -10.91 -0.15 -18.34
C ILE A 288 -11.32 1.07 -19.15
N LEU A 289 -12.53 1.59 -18.88
CA LEU A 289 -13.05 2.81 -19.51
C LEU A 289 -13.49 3.80 -18.44
N LEU A 290 -13.02 5.04 -18.55
CA LEU A 290 -13.44 6.17 -17.72
C LEU A 290 -13.95 7.29 -18.63
N GLN A 291 -15.00 7.99 -18.20
CA GLN A 291 -15.63 9.08 -18.97
C GLN A 291 -16.10 8.64 -20.37
N SER A 292 -16.68 7.46 -20.53
CA SER A 292 -17.25 7.02 -21.81
C SER A 292 -18.67 7.57 -21.99
N SER A 293 -19.05 7.94 -23.21
CA SER A 293 -20.43 8.30 -23.58
C SER A 293 -21.15 7.16 -24.30
N ASP A 294 -20.42 6.19 -24.85
CA ASP A 294 -20.92 4.98 -25.51
C ASP A 294 -20.12 3.75 -25.04
N ARG A 295 -20.34 3.36 -23.78
CA ARG A 295 -19.60 2.25 -23.16
C ARG A 295 -19.74 0.92 -23.92
N PRO A 296 -20.95 0.46 -24.31
CA PRO A 296 -21.08 -0.80 -25.07
C PRO A 296 -20.41 -0.73 -26.44
N GLY A 297 -20.55 0.38 -27.17
CA GLY A 297 -19.91 0.53 -28.47
C GLY A 297 -18.39 0.64 -28.37
N ASP A 298 -17.86 1.31 -27.35
CA ASP A 298 -16.41 1.36 -27.09
C ASP A 298 -15.84 -0.04 -26.85
N VAL A 299 -16.48 -0.85 -26.00
CA VAL A 299 -16.08 -2.25 -25.75
C VAL A 299 -16.10 -3.06 -27.04
N ASN A 300 -17.19 -2.98 -27.82
CA ASN A 300 -17.29 -3.72 -29.08
C ASN A 300 -16.19 -3.32 -30.08
N ARG A 301 -15.93 -2.00 -30.23
CA ARG A 301 -14.85 -1.49 -31.09
C ARG A 301 -13.48 -1.96 -30.62
N ILE A 302 -13.21 -1.96 -29.31
CA ILE A 302 -11.96 -2.46 -28.73
C ILE A 302 -11.79 -3.95 -29.03
N ILE A 303 -12.80 -4.78 -28.79
CA ILE A 303 -12.69 -6.23 -28.99
C ILE A 303 -12.49 -6.59 -30.47
N ASN A 304 -13.19 -5.91 -31.38
CA ASN A 304 -12.97 -6.10 -32.81
C ASN A 304 -11.57 -5.62 -33.23
N TYR A 305 -11.09 -4.50 -32.67
CA TYR A 305 -9.73 -4.03 -32.92
C TYR A 305 -8.65 -5.01 -32.44
N LEU A 306 -8.82 -5.61 -31.27
CA LEU A 306 -7.93 -6.64 -30.74
C LEU A 306 -7.87 -7.86 -31.68
N LYS A 307 -9.02 -8.34 -32.14
CA LYS A 307 -9.12 -9.48 -33.06
C LYS A 307 -8.50 -9.20 -34.43
N ASP A 308 -8.76 -8.02 -34.98
CA ASP A 308 -8.41 -7.69 -36.37
C ASP A 308 -7.01 -7.13 -36.52
N ASN A 309 -6.50 -6.43 -35.51
CA ASN A 309 -5.34 -5.55 -35.65
C ASN A 309 -4.23 -5.80 -34.63
N ILE A 310 -4.41 -6.68 -33.64
CA ILE A 310 -3.35 -7.03 -32.70
C ILE A 310 -2.78 -8.41 -33.02
N ILE A 311 -1.47 -8.51 -32.96
CA ILE A 311 -0.70 -9.74 -33.09
C ILE A 311 -0.12 -10.05 -31.72
N TYR A 312 -0.37 -11.26 -31.25
CA TYR A 312 0.24 -11.78 -30.04
C TYR A 312 1.44 -12.66 -30.40
N LYS A 313 2.60 -12.40 -29.79
CA LYS A 313 3.74 -13.31 -29.84
C LYS A 313 4.12 -13.73 -28.42
N LYS A 314 4.04 -15.03 -28.16
CA LYS A 314 4.57 -15.63 -26.94
C LYS A 314 6.09 -15.76 -27.12
N SER A 315 6.90 -15.04 -26.34
CA SER A 315 8.33 -15.34 -26.30
C SER A 315 8.52 -16.66 -25.56
N LEU A 316 9.12 -17.63 -26.24
CA LEU A 316 9.75 -18.75 -25.58
C LEU A 316 11.08 -18.22 -25.07
N ALA A 317 11.14 -17.79 -23.80
CA ALA A 317 12.43 -17.72 -23.12
C ALA A 317 12.92 -19.17 -22.96
N VAL A 318 13.60 -19.68 -23.99
CA VAL A 318 14.45 -20.86 -23.88
C VAL A 318 15.68 -20.38 -23.13
N PHE A 319 15.72 -20.64 -21.82
CA PHE A 319 17.00 -20.67 -21.14
C PHE A 319 17.82 -21.79 -21.80
N PRO A 320 19.05 -21.53 -22.28
CA PRO A 320 19.91 -22.62 -22.72
C PRO A 320 20.09 -23.57 -21.53
N GLU A 321 19.71 -24.83 -21.70
CA GLU A 321 20.14 -25.91 -20.81
C GLU A 321 21.67 -26.04 -20.92
N SER A 322 22.40 -25.24 -20.13
CA SER A 322 23.80 -25.44 -19.80
C SER A 322 24.23 -24.39 -18.79
N PHE A 323 23.72 -24.52 -17.56
CA PHE A 323 24.47 -24.08 -16.40
C PHE A 323 24.31 -25.04 -15.21
N PRO A 324 24.72 -26.31 -15.37
CA PRO A 324 25.27 -27.07 -14.25
C PRO A 324 26.77 -27.35 -14.49
N GLN A 325 27.54 -27.25 -13.41
CA GLN A 325 28.99 -27.48 -13.27
C GLN A 325 29.86 -26.23 -13.31
N LEU A 326 29.95 -25.54 -12.17
CA LEU A 326 31.18 -24.92 -11.66
C LEU A 326 30.99 -24.60 -10.16
N LEU A 327 30.65 -25.63 -9.38
CA LEU A 327 31.02 -25.69 -7.97
C LEU A 327 32.15 -26.71 -7.89
N GLY A 328 33.37 -26.24 -8.14
CA GLY A 328 34.57 -26.95 -7.72
C GLY A 328 34.83 -26.61 -6.26
N GLU A 329 34.91 -27.64 -5.43
CA GLU A 329 35.38 -27.54 -4.06
C GLU A 329 36.83 -27.00 -4.03
N GLY A 330 37.09 -26.10 -3.08
CA GLY A 330 38.42 -25.86 -2.48
C GLY A 330 39.49 -25.19 -3.36
N SER A 331 39.67 -23.88 -3.21
CA SER A 331 40.98 -23.24 -3.03
C SER A 331 40.82 -21.73 -2.81
N ASP A 332 41.69 -21.17 -1.96
CA ASP A 332 41.70 -19.78 -1.51
C ASP A 332 41.59 -18.74 -2.64
N PRO A 333 41.03 -17.54 -2.37
CA PRO A 333 40.88 -16.50 -3.39
C PRO A 333 42.23 -15.99 -3.89
N PRO A 334 42.42 -15.82 -5.22
CA PRO A 334 43.62 -15.20 -5.77
C PRO A 334 43.62 -13.68 -5.49
N PRO A 335 44.81 -13.03 -5.43
CA PRO A 335 44.91 -11.62 -5.10
C PRO A 335 44.30 -10.73 -6.20
N PRO A 336 43.79 -9.53 -5.86
CA PRO A 336 43.09 -8.68 -6.81
C PRO A 336 44.06 -8.18 -7.90
N PRO A 337 43.70 -8.28 -9.20
CA PRO A 337 44.49 -7.65 -10.25
C PRO A 337 44.26 -6.13 -10.29
N LYS A 338 45.36 -5.44 -10.56
CA LYS A 338 45.51 -3.99 -10.60
C LYS A 338 44.71 -3.34 -11.73
N GLU A 339 44.23 -2.14 -11.41
CA GLU A 339 43.58 -1.16 -12.27
C GLU A 339 44.32 -0.94 -13.60
N THR A 340 43.64 -1.09 -14.74
CA THR A 340 44.00 -0.37 -15.98
C THR A 340 42.90 -0.40 -17.05
N ALA A 341 42.65 0.81 -17.58
CA ALA A 341 42.28 1.19 -18.94
C ALA A 341 40.92 0.80 -19.54
N LEU A 342 40.09 1.84 -19.66
CA LEU A 342 38.95 2.01 -20.57
C LEU A 342 39.24 1.51 -22.01
N VAL A 343 38.38 0.63 -22.52
CA VAL A 343 38.23 0.37 -23.97
C VAL A 343 36.88 0.93 -24.42
N LYS A 344 36.93 1.99 -25.24
CA LYS A 344 35.77 2.51 -25.99
C LYS A 344 35.42 1.57 -27.14
N LEU A 345 34.14 1.25 -27.32
CA LEU A 345 33.61 0.72 -28.59
C LEU A 345 32.64 1.75 -29.22
N PRO A 346 32.68 1.94 -30.55
CA PRO A 346 32.05 3.08 -31.22
C PRO A 346 30.57 2.84 -31.54
N ILE A 347 29.74 3.85 -31.32
CA ILE A 347 28.36 3.92 -31.83
C ILE A 347 28.38 4.80 -33.09
N GLN A 348 28.10 4.22 -34.25
CA GLN A 348 27.79 4.97 -35.46
C GLN A 348 26.36 5.51 -35.40
N SER A 349 26.24 6.81 -35.62
CA SER A 349 25.02 7.60 -35.63
C SER A 349 24.17 7.40 -36.90
N GLY A 350 22.87 7.27 -36.71
CA GLY A 350 21.84 7.53 -37.73
C GLY A 350 20.59 8.11 -37.03
N PRO A 351 19.91 9.13 -37.60
CA PRO A 351 19.13 10.07 -36.82
C PRO A 351 17.67 9.61 -36.69
N ASN A 352 17.11 9.70 -35.50
CA ASN A 352 15.72 10.13 -35.34
C ASN A 352 15.50 10.69 -33.94
N LYS A 353 14.93 11.90 -33.91
CA LYS A 353 14.63 12.69 -32.73
C LYS A 353 13.73 11.91 -31.77
N GLU A 354 14.30 11.44 -30.67
CA GLU A 354 13.57 11.23 -29.42
C GLU A 354 13.55 12.55 -28.66
N GLU A 355 12.36 13.02 -28.32
CA GLU A 355 12.17 14.06 -27.30
C GLU A 355 12.62 13.50 -25.96
N SER A 356 13.81 13.92 -25.51
CA SER A 356 14.33 13.66 -24.17
C SER A 356 13.44 14.34 -23.13
N LYS A 357 12.78 13.57 -22.27
CA LYS A 357 12.32 14.09 -20.98
C LYS A 357 13.58 14.31 -20.13
N GLU A 358 13.94 15.57 -19.90
CA GLU A 358 15.06 15.96 -19.04
C GLU A 358 14.90 15.33 -17.64
N GLU A 359 15.96 14.67 -17.17
CA GLU A 359 16.06 14.21 -15.78
C GLU A 359 16.11 15.42 -14.86
N ILE A 360 15.27 15.44 -13.82
CA ILE A 360 15.27 16.53 -12.83
C ILE A 360 16.59 16.43 -12.04
N PRO A 361 17.49 17.43 -12.12
CA PRO A 361 18.79 17.36 -11.45
C PRO A 361 18.63 17.47 -9.93
N CYS A 362 19.52 16.81 -9.18
CA CYS A 362 19.56 16.92 -7.73
C CYS A 362 19.78 18.38 -7.29
N PRO A 363 19.16 18.82 -6.17
CA PRO A 363 19.36 20.17 -5.65
C PRO A 363 20.83 20.44 -5.34
N LYS A 364 21.30 21.66 -5.63
CA LYS A 364 22.64 22.11 -5.27
C LYS A 364 22.60 22.84 -3.93
N SER A 365 23.57 22.56 -3.06
CA SER A 365 23.74 23.31 -1.82
C SER A 365 24.22 24.73 -2.08
N TYR A 366 24.17 25.57 -1.03
CA TYR A 366 24.97 26.78 -0.97
C TYR A 366 26.47 26.45 -0.77
N PRO A 367 27.41 27.32 -1.18
CA PRO A 367 28.85 27.02 -1.21
C PRO A 367 29.47 26.74 0.18
N GLU A 368 28.93 27.31 1.25
CA GLU A 368 29.56 27.35 2.58
C GLU A 368 28.74 26.65 3.69
N VAL A 369 28.03 25.57 3.36
CA VAL A 369 27.26 24.82 4.38
C VAL A 369 28.20 23.88 5.18
N ALA A 370 28.06 23.80 6.51
CA ALA A 370 28.78 22.83 7.34
C ALA A 370 28.30 21.40 7.03
N ASP A 371 29.17 20.39 7.16
CA ASP A 371 28.72 19.01 7.04
C ASP A 371 27.87 18.62 8.26
N MET A 372 26.63 18.21 8.00
CA MET A 372 25.67 17.79 9.02
C MET A 372 25.33 16.29 8.92
N SER A 373 26.09 15.50 8.15
CA SER A 373 25.87 14.05 7.95
C SER A 373 25.64 13.26 9.25
N LEU A 374 26.37 13.62 10.33
CA LEU A 374 26.23 13.03 11.67
C LEU A 374 25.43 13.89 12.66
N PHE A 375 24.66 14.87 12.19
CA PHE A 375 23.83 15.70 13.07
C PHE A 375 22.69 14.88 13.68
N ASN A 376 22.48 15.02 14.99
CA ASN A 376 21.37 14.38 15.70
C ASN A 376 20.06 15.14 15.45
N VAL A 377 19.50 15.01 14.25
CA VAL A 377 18.17 15.54 13.92
C VAL A 377 17.12 14.74 14.71
N SER A 378 16.21 15.47 15.33
CA SER A 378 15.15 14.92 16.18
C SER A 378 13.96 15.87 16.15
N ARG A 379 12.91 15.60 16.93
CA ARG A 379 11.80 16.56 17.08
C ARG A 379 12.22 17.91 17.68
N GLU A 380 13.31 17.94 18.43
CA GLU A 380 13.82 19.16 19.09
C GLU A 380 14.92 19.84 18.25
N ASN A 381 15.65 19.06 17.44
CA ASN A 381 16.79 19.53 16.67
C ASN A 381 16.44 19.66 15.18
N SER A 382 16.26 20.90 14.70
CA SER A 382 15.94 21.22 13.30
C SER A 382 17.21 21.37 12.43
N LEU A 383 17.13 20.89 11.19
CA LEU A 383 18.10 21.07 10.11
C LEU A 383 17.95 22.39 9.34
N ARG A 384 16.92 23.18 9.65
CA ARG A 384 16.55 24.40 8.93
C ARG A 384 16.46 24.14 7.41
N ASP A 385 17.10 24.97 6.60
CA ASP A 385 17.15 24.88 5.14
C ASP A 385 18.36 24.09 4.61
N TYR A 386 18.98 23.23 5.44
CA TYR A 386 20.15 22.44 5.06
C TYR A 386 19.91 21.62 3.78
N VAL A 387 20.86 21.71 2.85
CA VAL A 387 20.96 20.91 1.62
C VAL A 387 22.40 20.38 1.52
N PRO A 388 22.60 19.04 1.41
CA PRO A 388 23.94 18.46 1.31
C PRO A 388 24.70 18.91 0.05
N LYS A 389 26.02 19.07 0.17
CA LYS A 389 26.88 19.57 -0.92
C LYS A 389 26.96 18.65 -2.12
N ASN A 390 26.96 17.34 -1.89
CA ASN A 390 27.33 16.34 -2.90
C ASN A 390 26.17 15.38 -3.23
N LEU A 391 24.96 15.90 -3.43
CA LEU A 391 23.83 15.07 -3.86
C LEU A 391 24.04 14.56 -5.30
N ILE A 392 23.92 13.23 -5.47
CA ILE A 392 23.94 12.56 -6.78
C ILE A 392 22.65 11.77 -6.99
N SER A 393 22.24 11.63 -8.25
CA SER A 393 21.08 10.82 -8.62
C SER A 393 21.40 9.33 -8.48
N LEU A 394 20.47 8.59 -7.88
CA LEU A 394 20.54 7.14 -7.80
C LEU A 394 20.20 6.48 -9.14
N SER A 395 20.79 5.31 -9.38
CA SER A 395 20.50 4.51 -10.57
C SER A 395 19.04 4.05 -10.59
N LYS A 396 18.37 4.18 -11.74
CA LYS A 396 16.97 3.77 -11.92
C LYS A 396 16.71 2.29 -11.61
N ASN A 397 17.74 1.46 -11.67
CA ASN A 397 17.66 0.04 -11.37
C ASN A 397 17.43 -0.24 -9.89
N ILE A 398 17.93 0.62 -8.99
CA ILE A 398 17.78 0.45 -7.54
C ILE A 398 16.60 1.25 -6.98
N THR A 399 15.97 2.12 -7.78
CA THR A 399 14.86 3.00 -7.37
C THR A 399 13.52 2.63 -8.02
N ASN A 400 13.46 1.48 -8.70
CA ASN A 400 12.29 1.05 -9.47
C ASN A 400 11.79 2.12 -10.47
N GLY A 401 12.73 2.82 -11.12
CA GLY A 401 12.45 3.84 -12.13
C GLY A 401 12.15 5.24 -11.61
N LEU A 402 12.16 5.46 -10.28
CA LEU A 402 12.00 6.78 -9.66
C LEU A 402 13.34 7.53 -9.61
N SER A 403 13.30 8.86 -9.59
CA SER A 403 14.51 9.69 -9.44
C SER A 403 14.66 10.07 -7.97
N PHE A 404 15.74 9.59 -7.35
CA PHE A 404 16.11 9.89 -5.96
C PHE A 404 17.52 10.43 -5.91
N CYS A 405 17.80 11.25 -4.89
CA CYS A 405 19.13 11.80 -4.63
C CYS A 405 19.64 11.28 -3.28
N LEU A 406 20.94 11.07 -3.17
CA LEU A 406 21.65 10.85 -1.91
C LEU A 406 23.00 11.56 -1.96
N GLU A 407 23.57 11.82 -0.80
CA GLU A 407 24.95 12.23 -0.67
C GLU A 407 25.85 11.13 -1.31
N ARG A 408 26.94 11.54 -1.97
CA ARG A 408 27.75 10.66 -2.83
C ARG A 408 28.27 9.44 -2.09
N GLU A 409 28.86 9.65 -0.92
CA GLU A 409 29.42 8.55 -0.12
C GLU A 409 28.31 7.58 0.32
N THR A 410 27.17 8.13 0.75
CA THR A 410 25.97 7.35 1.07
C THR A 410 25.48 6.51 -0.13
N ALA A 411 25.43 7.10 -1.33
CA ALA A 411 24.97 6.42 -2.54
C ALA A 411 25.92 5.29 -2.96
N GLU A 412 27.23 5.49 -2.82
CA GLU A 412 28.25 4.48 -3.11
C GLU A 412 28.18 3.32 -2.11
N ALA A 413 28.05 3.63 -0.81
CA ALA A 413 27.87 2.63 0.23
C ALA A 413 26.57 1.82 0.04
N LEU A 414 25.46 2.50 -0.26
CA LEU A 414 24.19 1.86 -0.58
C LEU A 414 24.32 0.91 -1.77
N SER A 415 24.99 1.34 -2.85
CA SER A 415 25.20 0.49 -4.01
C SER A 415 26.00 -0.77 -3.67
N GLN A 416 26.97 -0.68 -2.76
CA GLN A 416 27.74 -1.84 -2.29
C GLN A 416 26.88 -2.78 -1.44
N MET A 417 26.09 -2.22 -0.52
CA MET A 417 25.18 -2.98 0.33
C MET A 417 24.14 -3.75 -0.48
N LEU A 418 23.47 -3.09 -1.43
CA LEU A 418 22.46 -3.72 -2.30
C LEU A 418 23.07 -4.79 -3.20
N LYS A 419 24.32 -4.60 -3.66
CA LYS A 419 25.04 -5.60 -4.45
C LYS A 419 25.41 -6.83 -3.61
N ALA A 420 25.81 -6.64 -2.36
CA ALA A 420 26.10 -7.74 -1.44
C ALA A 420 24.83 -8.55 -1.15
N ALA A 421 23.73 -7.89 -0.79
CA ALA A 421 22.44 -8.56 -0.61
C ALA A 421 22.00 -9.33 -1.86
N SER A 422 22.17 -8.72 -3.05
CA SER A 422 21.85 -9.38 -4.31
C SER A 422 22.72 -10.61 -4.58
N SER A 423 23.97 -10.63 -4.09
CA SER A 423 24.85 -11.79 -4.21
C SER A 423 24.39 -12.95 -3.31
N ASP A 424 23.70 -12.62 -2.22
CA ASP A 424 23.03 -13.58 -1.32
C ASP A 424 21.60 -13.94 -1.78
N GLY A 425 21.20 -13.51 -2.98
CA GLY A 425 19.89 -13.81 -3.57
C GLY A 425 18.75 -12.90 -3.11
N LEU A 426 19.05 -11.81 -2.41
CA LEU A 426 18.07 -10.86 -1.89
C LEU A 426 18.07 -9.57 -2.72
N ILE A 427 16.92 -9.22 -3.29
CA ILE A 427 16.80 -8.03 -4.15
C ILE A 427 16.05 -6.96 -3.38
N MET A 428 16.70 -5.81 -3.18
CA MET A 428 16.14 -4.65 -2.49
C MET A 428 16.05 -3.43 -3.41
N ALA A 429 15.16 -2.51 -3.08
CA ALA A 429 15.01 -1.23 -3.77
C ALA A 429 14.82 -0.07 -2.80
N VAL A 430 15.09 1.14 -3.28
CA VAL A 430 14.91 2.41 -2.58
C VAL A 430 13.52 2.97 -2.89
N THR A 431 12.76 3.28 -1.85
CA THR A 431 11.40 3.86 -1.95
C THR A 431 11.35 5.34 -1.58
N SER A 432 12.37 5.82 -0.86
CA SER A 432 12.56 7.20 -0.42
C SER A 432 14.05 7.43 -0.14
N ALA A 433 14.51 8.66 -0.31
CA ALA A 433 15.89 9.07 -0.12
C ALA A 433 15.91 10.55 0.28
N TYR A 434 16.85 11.36 -0.24
CA TYR A 434 16.89 12.80 0.05
C TYR A 434 15.53 13.48 -0.18
N ARG A 435 15.10 14.27 0.82
CA ARG A 435 13.83 15.00 0.79
C ARG A 435 14.05 16.44 1.25
N ALA A 436 13.77 17.39 0.36
CA ALA A 436 13.83 18.81 0.70
C ALA A 436 12.71 19.23 1.66
N VAL A 437 12.96 20.27 2.47
CA VAL A 437 12.01 20.83 3.46
C VAL A 437 10.60 21.01 2.87
N LYS A 438 10.49 21.62 1.70
CA LYS A 438 9.20 21.88 1.03
C LYS A 438 8.42 20.60 0.69
N ILE A 439 9.11 19.50 0.39
CA ILE A 439 8.46 18.20 0.18
C ILE A 439 7.96 17.67 1.52
N GLN A 440 8.74 17.83 2.60
CA GLN A 440 8.35 17.43 3.95
C GLN A 440 7.15 18.24 4.46
N GLU A 441 7.08 19.55 4.20
CA GLU A 441 5.89 20.39 4.46
C GLU A 441 4.63 19.84 3.81
N GLY A 442 4.72 19.43 2.54
CA GLY A 442 3.61 18.81 1.84
C GLY A 442 3.15 17.51 2.53
N LEU A 443 4.07 16.65 2.96
CA LEU A 443 3.74 15.41 3.67
C LEU A 443 3.13 15.70 5.05
N TYR A 444 3.70 16.62 5.79
CA TYR A 444 3.27 16.99 7.14
C TYR A 444 1.88 17.65 7.14
N ASN A 445 1.63 18.61 6.24
CA ASN A 445 0.34 19.29 6.13
C ASN A 445 -0.77 18.34 5.65
N ASN A 446 -0.46 17.44 4.71
CA ASN A 446 -1.41 16.42 4.24
C ASN A 446 -1.81 15.42 5.36
N ALA A 447 -0.93 15.19 6.33
CA ALA A 447 -1.24 14.40 7.52
C ALA A 447 -2.05 15.22 8.54
N GLY A 448 -1.70 16.50 8.72
CA GLY A 448 -2.37 17.42 9.63
C GLY A 448 -3.82 17.75 9.30
N GLU A 449 -4.20 17.75 8.01
CA GLU A 449 -5.59 17.94 7.57
C GLU A 449 -6.48 16.70 7.79
N LYS A 450 -5.91 15.52 8.09
CA LYS A 450 -6.63 14.24 8.13
C LYS A 450 -7.00 13.72 9.52
N ASN A 451 -6.33 14.09 10.61
CA ASN A 451 -6.72 13.88 12.03
C ASN A 451 -5.64 14.43 12.99
N SER A 452 -6.02 14.91 14.17
CA SER A 452 -5.13 15.52 15.18
C SER A 452 -4.15 14.56 15.91
N GLY A 453 -4.11 13.27 15.55
CA GLY A 453 -3.23 12.26 16.15
C GLY A 453 -2.06 11.77 15.27
N GLU A 454 -2.08 12.03 13.95
CA GLU A 454 -1.03 11.60 13.02
C GLU A 454 0.21 12.53 13.03
N TYR A 455 0.10 13.70 13.66
CA TYR A 455 1.23 14.61 13.93
C TYR A 455 2.40 13.93 14.68
N LEU A 456 2.10 12.85 15.41
CA LEU A 456 3.09 12.08 16.17
C LEU A 456 3.86 11.06 15.30
N LEU A 457 3.51 10.84 14.04
CA LEU A 457 4.13 9.77 13.23
C LEU A 457 4.97 10.28 12.06
N ILE A 458 4.77 11.52 11.61
CA ILE A 458 5.53 12.12 10.51
C ILE A 458 6.39 13.25 11.05
N ALA A 459 7.66 13.28 10.68
CA ALA A 459 8.56 14.37 11.03
C ALA A 459 8.01 15.73 10.57
N ALA A 460 8.08 16.74 11.44
CA ALA A 460 7.84 18.11 11.04
C ALA A 460 8.83 18.54 9.93
N PRO A 461 8.50 19.55 9.12
CA PRO A 461 9.48 20.19 8.23
C PRO A 461 10.76 20.50 8.99
N GLU A 462 11.92 20.33 8.35
CA GLU A 462 13.26 20.52 8.95
C GLU A 462 13.68 19.45 9.99
N HIS A 463 12.79 18.54 10.40
CA HIS A 463 13.05 17.52 11.41
C HIS A 463 13.13 16.09 10.83
N SER A 464 13.36 15.94 9.52
CA SER A 464 13.44 14.63 8.85
C SER A 464 14.88 14.25 8.54
N GLU A 465 15.31 13.04 8.93
CA GLU A 465 16.62 12.49 8.57
C GLU A 465 16.85 12.44 7.06
N HIS A 466 15.80 12.28 6.25
CA HIS A 466 15.91 12.33 4.79
C HIS A 466 16.50 13.64 4.26
N GLN A 467 16.39 14.75 4.99
CA GLN A 467 16.99 16.02 4.57
C GLN A 467 18.53 16.00 4.65
N LEU A 468 19.12 15.07 5.40
CA LEU A 468 20.58 14.90 5.47
C LEU A 468 21.18 14.33 4.19
N GLY A 469 20.38 13.68 3.36
CA GLY A 469 20.86 12.96 2.18
C GLY A 469 21.63 11.67 2.51
N THR A 470 21.65 11.28 3.79
CA THR A 470 22.30 10.06 4.31
C THR A 470 21.31 8.93 4.59
N THR A 471 20.02 9.15 4.36
CA THR A 471 18.94 8.26 4.81
C THR A 471 18.10 7.75 3.66
N VAL A 472 17.79 6.45 3.70
CA VAL A 472 16.99 5.73 2.71
C VAL A 472 15.86 4.96 3.37
N ASP A 473 14.74 4.88 2.66
CA ASP A 473 13.71 3.88 2.95
C ASP A 473 13.87 2.71 1.99
N LEU A 474 14.15 1.52 2.51
CA LEU A 474 14.36 0.31 1.74
C LEU A 474 13.11 -0.57 1.71
N THR A 475 13.00 -1.33 0.64
CA THR A 475 12.00 -2.37 0.46
C THR A 475 12.63 -3.58 -0.20
N GLY A 476 11.98 -4.74 -0.08
CA GLY A 476 12.47 -6.02 -0.57
C GLY A 476 11.59 -6.62 -1.66
N HIS A 477 12.18 -7.48 -2.47
CA HIS A 477 11.47 -8.29 -3.44
C HIS A 477 10.48 -9.24 -2.76
N SER A 478 10.80 -9.76 -1.57
CA SER A 478 9.90 -10.65 -0.82
C SER A 478 8.58 -9.98 -0.43
N ILE A 479 8.58 -8.65 -0.24
CA ILE A 479 7.39 -7.82 0.00
C ILE A 479 6.95 -7.07 -1.27
N SER A 480 7.30 -7.59 -2.46
CA SER A 480 6.91 -7.02 -3.75
C SER A 480 7.27 -5.54 -3.96
N TYR A 481 8.34 -5.09 -3.32
CA TYR A 481 8.76 -3.69 -3.30
C TYR A 481 7.67 -2.72 -2.79
N GLU A 482 6.81 -3.16 -1.86
CA GLU A 482 5.86 -2.28 -1.17
C GLU A 482 6.59 -1.06 -0.58
N LYS A 483 5.96 0.12 -0.63
CA LYS A 483 6.52 1.33 0.01
C LYS A 483 6.56 1.14 1.53
N THR A 484 7.21 2.06 2.26
CA THR A 484 7.28 2.16 3.74
C THR A 484 6.13 1.42 4.46
N THR A 485 6.38 0.17 4.84
CA THR A 485 5.38 -0.77 5.37
C THR A 485 5.98 -1.61 6.50
N PHE A 486 5.19 -1.86 7.54
CA PHE A 486 5.62 -2.70 8.66
C PHE A 486 5.89 -4.16 8.24
N PHE A 487 5.31 -4.61 7.12
CA PHE A 487 5.60 -5.94 6.58
C PHE A 487 7.06 -6.14 6.18
N PHE A 488 7.83 -5.05 6.01
CA PHE A 488 9.26 -5.17 5.76
C PHE A 488 10.00 -5.80 6.95
N GLU A 489 9.55 -5.60 8.20
CA GLU A 489 10.15 -6.19 9.41
C GLU A 489 10.22 -7.73 9.34
N ASP A 490 9.21 -8.37 8.71
CA ASP A 490 9.11 -9.83 8.64
C ASP A 490 9.82 -10.42 7.39
N SER A 491 10.54 -9.60 6.62
CA SER A 491 11.16 -10.00 5.36
C SER A 491 12.58 -10.59 5.53
N PRO A 492 13.03 -11.51 4.65
CA PRO A 492 14.42 -11.94 4.62
C PRO A 492 15.39 -10.80 4.28
N GLU A 493 14.95 -9.77 3.54
CA GLU A 493 15.74 -8.56 3.28
C GLU A 493 15.99 -7.76 4.55
N TYR A 494 14.97 -7.54 5.39
CA TYR A 494 15.15 -6.89 6.69
C TYR A 494 16.03 -7.72 7.62
N ALA A 495 15.81 -9.03 7.70
CA ALA A 495 16.67 -9.92 8.48
C ALA A 495 18.13 -9.87 7.98
N TRP A 496 18.35 -9.72 6.68
CA TRP A 496 19.69 -9.54 6.12
C TRP A 496 20.29 -8.19 6.48
N LEU A 497 19.51 -7.10 6.42
CA LEU A 497 19.96 -5.76 6.81
C LEU A 497 20.36 -5.73 8.30
N GLU A 498 19.55 -6.28 9.19
CA GLU A 498 19.86 -6.40 10.63
C GLU A 498 21.23 -7.08 10.86
N ASN A 499 21.57 -8.06 10.02
CA ASN A 499 22.82 -8.82 10.15
C ASN A 499 24.02 -8.21 9.42
N ASN A 500 23.81 -7.32 8.44
CA ASN A 500 24.87 -6.91 7.51
C ASN A 500 24.97 -5.41 7.22
N ALA A 501 23.93 -4.61 7.45
CA ALA A 501 23.87 -3.21 7.05
C ALA A 501 24.99 -2.35 7.69
N ASP A 502 25.36 -2.68 8.93
CA ASP A 502 26.43 -2.02 9.69
C ASP A 502 27.80 -2.14 9.01
N LYS A 503 28.07 -3.26 8.33
CA LYS A 503 29.31 -3.48 7.56
C LYS A 503 29.46 -2.49 6.41
N PHE A 504 28.34 -1.95 5.93
CA PHE A 504 28.27 -0.94 4.88
C PHE A 504 28.02 0.47 5.45
N GLY A 505 28.00 0.63 6.77
CA GLY A 505 27.81 1.93 7.42
C GLY A 505 26.37 2.35 7.64
N PHE A 506 25.39 1.46 7.49
CA PHE A 506 23.98 1.75 7.73
C PHE A 506 23.51 1.22 9.08
N VAL A 507 22.65 2.00 9.75
CA VAL A 507 21.94 1.61 10.98
C VAL A 507 20.46 1.92 10.85
N GLN A 508 19.61 1.13 11.50
CA GLN A 508 18.17 1.43 11.59
C GLN A 508 17.95 2.56 12.60
N SER A 509 17.38 3.70 12.17
CA SER A 509 17.24 4.85 13.08
C SER A 509 16.11 4.69 14.08
N TYR A 510 15.02 4.00 13.69
CA TYR A 510 13.82 3.83 14.50
C TYR A 510 13.51 2.34 14.75
N PRO A 511 14.29 1.66 15.59
CA PRO A 511 14.03 0.27 15.95
C PRO A 511 12.84 0.14 16.91
N LYS A 512 12.21 -1.03 16.89
CA LYS A 512 11.05 -1.38 17.71
C LYS A 512 11.40 -1.43 19.20
N GLY A 513 10.52 -0.90 20.04
CA GLY A 513 10.72 -0.84 21.50
C GLY A 513 11.64 0.29 21.97
N LYS A 514 12.09 1.17 21.06
CA LYS A 514 12.94 2.34 21.35
C LYS A 514 12.22 3.67 21.08
N GLU A 515 10.90 3.64 20.91
CA GLU A 515 10.09 4.80 20.50
C GLU A 515 10.16 5.95 21.52
N ASN A 516 10.28 5.63 22.82
CA ASN A 516 10.44 6.62 23.88
C ASN A 516 11.80 7.35 23.84
N ILE A 517 12.79 6.77 23.16
CA ILE A 517 14.15 7.34 23.01
C ILE A 517 14.24 8.10 21.69
N THR A 518 13.79 7.49 20.60
CA THR A 518 13.89 8.07 19.25
C THR A 518 12.85 9.15 19.01
N GLY A 519 11.72 9.11 19.72
CA GLY A 519 10.59 10.01 19.52
C GLY A 519 9.75 9.69 18.27
N TYR A 520 10.04 8.60 17.57
CA TYR A 520 9.29 8.15 16.39
C TYR A 520 8.85 6.70 16.59
N GLN A 521 7.75 6.32 15.94
CA GLN A 521 7.35 4.91 15.87
C GLN A 521 8.43 4.07 15.19
N ALA A 522 8.40 2.75 15.40
CA ALA A 522 9.30 1.84 14.70
C ALA A 522 9.16 1.98 13.18
N GLU A 523 10.28 2.03 12.47
CA GLU A 523 10.32 2.09 11.00
C GLU A 523 11.33 1.07 10.47
N PRO A 524 10.93 -0.19 10.19
CA PRO A 524 11.83 -1.24 9.70
C PRO A 524 12.50 -0.91 8.35
N TRP A 525 11.87 -0.03 7.57
CA TRP A 525 12.38 0.40 6.26
C TRP A 525 13.44 1.51 6.37
N HIS A 526 13.60 2.17 7.51
CA HIS A 526 14.34 3.44 7.62
C HIS A 526 15.79 3.23 8.06
N TRP A 527 16.74 3.43 7.15
CA TRP A 527 18.17 3.18 7.37
C TRP A 527 19.01 4.42 7.08
N ARG A 528 19.84 4.81 8.04
CA ARG A 528 20.72 5.98 7.97
C ARG A 528 22.17 5.56 7.89
N TYR A 529 22.90 6.16 6.95
CA TYR A 529 24.33 6.03 6.81
C TYR A 529 25.07 6.91 7.82
N VAL A 530 26.02 6.33 8.54
CA VAL A 530 26.90 6.98 9.52
C VAL A 530 28.37 6.60 9.34
N GLY A 531 28.68 5.83 8.28
CA GLY A 531 30.00 5.25 8.07
C GLY A 531 30.18 3.89 8.78
N PRO A 532 30.98 2.95 8.22
CA PRO A 532 31.13 1.59 8.76
C PRO A 532 31.62 1.52 10.21
N GLU A 533 32.56 2.39 10.61
CA GLU A 533 33.12 2.37 11.96
C GLU A 533 32.07 2.75 13.03
N ILE A 534 31.30 3.80 12.76
CA ILE A 534 30.25 4.27 13.68
C ILE A 534 29.09 3.26 13.71
N ALA A 535 28.69 2.74 12.55
CA ALA A 535 27.61 1.76 12.48
C ALA A 535 27.92 0.48 13.27
N GLN A 536 29.17 0.00 13.22
CA GLN A 536 29.63 -1.12 14.04
C GLN A 536 29.59 -0.81 15.54
N LYS A 537 30.10 0.36 15.95
CA LYS A 537 30.04 0.80 17.37
C LYS A 537 28.60 0.86 17.90
N ILE A 538 27.66 1.38 17.11
CA ILE A 538 26.23 1.43 17.45
C ILE A 538 25.68 0.00 17.59
N LYS A 539 25.97 -0.89 16.64
CA LYS A 539 25.49 -2.28 16.67
C LYS A 539 26.04 -3.07 17.87
N GLU A 540 27.32 -2.94 18.17
CA GLU A 540 27.99 -3.66 19.28
C GLU A 540 27.52 -3.18 20.66
N SER A 541 27.23 -1.89 20.80
CA SER A 541 26.74 -1.31 22.06
C SER A 541 25.24 -1.52 22.29
N GLY A 542 24.47 -1.82 21.23
CA GLY A 542 23.01 -2.04 21.32
C GLY A 542 22.20 -0.78 21.64
N ILE A 543 22.82 0.40 21.53
CA ILE A 543 22.16 1.70 21.68
C ILE A 543 21.62 2.18 20.32
N THR A 544 20.70 3.13 20.34
CA THR A 544 20.17 3.76 19.13
C THR A 544 21.16 4.80 18.57
N ILE A 545 21.00 5.14 17.28
CA ILE A 545 21.75 6.25 16.68
C ILE A 545 21.53 7.57 17.42
N VAL A 546 20.31 7.79 17.95
CA VAL A 546 19.97 9.00 18.72
C VAL A 546 20.76 9.07 20.02
N GLU A 547 20.88 7.96 20.75
CA GLU A 547 21.71 7.87 21.96
C GLU A 547 23.19 8.11 21.62
N PHE A 548 23.72 7.42 20.61
CA PHE A 548 25.12 7.55 20.20
C PHE A 548 25.50 8.98 19.80
N LEU A 549 24.70 9.64 18.96
CA LEU A 549 24.98 11.00 18.51
C LEU A 549 24.75 12.05 19.61
N SER A 550 23.89 11.76 20.59
CA SER A 550 23.73 12.63 21.77
C SER A 550 24.98 12.60 22.65
N ASP A 551 25.54 11.42 22.90
CA ASP A 551 26.73 11.27 23.75
C ASP A 551 27.99 11.88 23.12
N GLN A 552 28.11 11.82 21.79
CA GLN A 552 29.19 12.48 21.05
C GLN A 552 29.09 14.01 21.07
N SER A 553 27.87 14.55 21.15
CA SER A 553 27.66 16.00 21.28
C SER A 553 28.13 16.54 22.64
N THR A 554 28.14 15.71 23.69
CA THR A 554 28.71 16.04 25.00
C THR A 554 30.23 15.94 25.06
N GLU A 555 30.88 15.16 24.20
CA GLU A 555 32.35 15.08 24.12
C GLU A 555 32.99 16.22 23.30
N ILE A 556 32.25 16.81 22.35
CA ILE A 556 32.73 17.91 21.48
C ILE A 556 32.39 19.31 22.06
N GLY A 557 31.55 19.35 23.10
CA GLY A 557 31.12 20.58 23.79
C GLY A 557 31.83 20.88 25.12
N GLY A 558 32.96 20.23 25.41
CA GLY A 558 33.77 20.42 26.62
C GLY A 558 34.96 21.37 26.43
#